data_AF-A0A6G1ICP1-F1
#
_entry.id   AF-A0A6G1ICP1-F1
#
_cell.length_a   1.000
_cell.length_b   1.000
_cell.length_c   1.000
_cell.angle_alpha   90.00
_cell.angle_beta   90.00
_cell.angle_gamma   90.00
#
_symmetry.space_group_name_H-M   'P 1'
#
loop_
_entity.id
_entity.type
_entity.pdbx_description
1 polymer ?
#
loop_
_entity_poly.entity_id
_entity_poly.type
_entity_poly.pdbx_seq_one_letter_code
_entity_poly.pdbx_strand_id
1 'polypeptide(L)'
;MYILAEKLLDSRTRNRMIDVILARVRGRDKGAFPNVEQIAKAYEHTPETSPIRRLFVDFYADNFTSPWPPEEAALLPKQFFVDVANRALERRLRPNKATEEMMSLSRYYSLEPNVKDGKMSDAAKSGTGTGEGL
;
A
#
# COMPACT_ATOMS: atom_id res chain seq x y z
N MET A 1 -7.32 13.56 21.44
CA MET A 1 -6.60 13.77 22.71
C MET A 1 -5.11 14.01 22.52
N TYR A 2 -4.33 13.11 21.93
CA TYR A 2 -2.87 13.30 21.79
C TYR A 2 -2.49 14.64 21.13
N ILE A 3 -3.09 14.96 19.97
CA ILE A 3 -2.79 16.21 19.23
C ILE A 3 -3.06 17.46 20.07
N LEU A 4 -4.13 17.45 20.87
CA LEU A 4 -4.42 18.56 21.77
C LEU A 4 -3.36 18.68 22.86
N ALA A 5 -2.95 17.57 23.46
CA ALA A 5 -1.87 17.55 24.46
C ALA A 5 -0.52 18.00 23.86
N GLU A 6 -0.23 17.66 22.60
CA GLU A 6 0.94 18.17 21.87
C GLU A 6 0.90 19.70 21.73
N LYS A 7 -0.24 20.27 21.33
CA LYS A 7 -0.43 21.72 21.19
C LYS A 7 -0.34 22.46 22.54
N LEU A 8 -0.79 21.82 23.62
CA LEU A 8 -0.72 22.35 24.98
C LEU A 8 0.62 22.08 25.68
N LEU A 9 1.59 21.44 24.99
CA LEU A 9 2.87 21.01 25.55
C LEU A 9 2.74 20.11 26.80
N ASP A 10 1.61 19.43 26.94
CA ASP A 10 1.32 18.52 28.05
C ASP A 10 1.95 17.14 27.78
N SER A 11 3.21 17.00 28.21
CA SER A 11 3.98 15.75 28.08
C SER A 11 3.36 14.59 28.87
N ARG A 12 2.72 14.86 30.01
CA ARG A 12 2.09 13.81 30.84
C ARG A 12 0.95 13.16 30.08
N THR A 13 0.06 13.96 29.50
CA THR A 13 -1.08 13.43 28.73
C THR A 13 -0.61 12.75 27.44
N ARG A 14 0.39 13.29 26.74
CA ARG A 14 0.97 12.63 25.56
C ARG A 14 1.52 11.24 25.87
N ASN A 15 2.33 11.13 26.92
CA ASN A 15 2.90 9.85 27.35
C ASN A 15 1.80 8.87 27.75
N ARG A 16 0.79 9.33 28.50
CA ARG A 16 -0.33 8.49 28.91
C ARG A 16 -1.13 7.97 27.71
N MET A 17 -1.32 8.78 26.67
CA MET A 17 -1.98 8.33 25.44
C MET A 17 -1.15 7.28 24.69
N ILE A 18 0.18 7.42 24.65
CA ILE A 18 1.07 6.40 24.08
C ILE A 18 0.96 5.09 24.88
N ASP A 19 0.98 5.16 26.22
CA ASP A 19 0.81 3.98 27.07
C ASP A 19 -0.50 3.25 26.78
N VAL A 20 -1.60 4.00 26.62
CA VAL A 20 -2.92 3.45 26.29
C VAL A 20 -2.90 2.77 24.92
N ILE A 21 -2.32 3.40 23.89
CA ILE A 21 -2.22 2.81 22.55
C ILE A 21 -1.42 1.50 22.61
N LEU A 22 -0.26 1.52 23.27
CA LEU A 22 0.57 0.32 23.44
C LEU A 22 -0.15 -0.79 24.22
N ALA A 23 -0.87 -0.45 25.27
CA ALA A 23 -1.66 -1.41 26.04
C ALA A 23 -2.73 -2.09 25.18
N ARG A 24 -3.46 -1.33 24.36
CA ARG A 24 -4.48 -1.86 23.44
C ARG A 24 -3.88 -2.79 22.38
N VAL A 25 -2.74 -2.40 21.80
CA VAL A 25 -2.03 -3.24 20.81
C VAL A 25 -1.56 -4.55 21.44
N ARG A 26 -0.98 -4.49 22.64
CA ARG A 26 -0.55 -5.69 23.39
C ARG A 26 -1.73 -6.58 23.80
N GLY A 27 -2.88 -5.98 24.13
CA GLY A 27 -4.14 -6.68 24.42
C GLY A 27 -4.77 -7.34 23.19
N ARG A 28 -4.26 -7.07 21.98
CA ARG A 28 -4.84 -7.50 20.70
C ARG A 28 -6.28 -7.02 20.51
N ASP A 29 -6.59 -5.84 21.03
CA ASP A 29 -7.91 -5.24 20.86
C ASP A 29 -8.18 -5.00 19.36
N LYS A 30 -9.42 -5.21 18.92
CA LYS A 30 -9.81 -4.83 17.57
C LYS A 30 -9.62 -3.32 17.38
N GLY A 31 -9.00 -2.93 16.27
CA GLY A 31 -8.69 -1.53 15.98
C GLY A 31 -7.63 -0.92 16.90
N ALA A 32 -6.74 -1.74 17.47
CA ALA A 32 -5.62 -1.25 18.29
C ALA A 32 -4.54 -0.56 17.45
N PHE A 33 -4.37 -0.96 16.19
CA PHE A 33 -3.49 -0.27 15.25
C PHE A 33 -4.13 1.04 14.78
N PRO A 34 -3.32 2.09 14.56
CA PRO A 34 -3.86 3.38 14.16
C PRO A 34 -4.40 3.28 12.73
N ASN A 35 -5.61 3.77 12.50
CA ASN A 35 -6.21 3.77 11.17
C ASN A 35 -5.63 4.90 10.29
N VAL A 36 -5.98 4.88 9.01
CA VAL A 36 -5.51 5.85 8.01
C VAL A 36 -5.80 7.30 8.42
N GLU A 37 -7.00 7.57 8.95
CA GLU A 37 -7.39 8.90 9.41
C GLU A 37 -6.53 9.39 10.59
N GLN A 38 -6.23 8.50 11.53
CA GLN A 38 -5.39 8.81 12.69
C GLN A 38 -3.94 9.09 12.26
N ILE A 39 -3.42 8.35 11.29
CA ILE A 39 -2.09 8.59 10.72
C ILE A 39 -2.06 9.94 10.01
N ALA A 40 -3.03 10.22 9.14
CA ALA A 40 -3.12 11.48 8.43
C ALA A 40 -3.16 12.67 9.41
N LYS A 41 -4.03 12.62 10.43
CA LYS A 41 -4.13 13.66 11.45
C LYS A 41 -2.85 13.84 12.27
N ALA A 42 -2.12 12.75 12.56
CA ALA A 42 -0.83 12.84 13.24
C ALA A 42 0.21 13.58 12.36
N TYR A 43 0.26 13.26 11.07
CA TYR A 43 1.16 13.93 10.12
C TYR A 43 0.75 15.37 9.78
N GLU A 44 -0.51 15.72 9.94
CA GLU A 44 -0.99 17.08 9.70
C GLU A 44 -0.78 18.00 10.92
N HIS A 45 -0.92 17.47 12.13
CA HIS A 45 -1.08 18.31 13.32
C HIS A 45 -0.01 18.16 14.41
N THR A 46 1.01 17.34 14.20
CA THR A 46 2.18 17.26 15.10
C THR A 46 3.45 17.67 14.35
N PRO A 47 4.55 18.04 15.02
CA PRO A 47 5.84 18.18 14.34
C PRO A 47 6.37 16.83 13.86
N GLU A 48 7.31 16.85 12.90
CA GLU A 48 7.99 15.66 12.39
C GLU A 48 8.70 14.86 13.49
N THR A 49 9.22 15.55 14.50
CA THR A 49 9.89 14.96 15.66
C THR A 49 8.93 14.32 16.68
N SER A 50 7.60 14.40 16.45
CA SER A 50 6.62 13.94 17.43
C SER A 50 6.69 12.42 17.65
N PRO A 51 6.73 11.95 18.91
CA PRO A 51 6.79 10.53 19.23
C PRO A 51 5.64 9.69 18.66
N ILE A 52 4.45 10.27 18.47
CA ILE A 52 3.29 9.54 17.94
C ILE A 52 3.50 9.11 16.48
N ARG A 53 4.14 9.94 15.66
CA ARG A 53 4.46 9.59 14.26
C ARG A 53 5.41 8.39 14.23
N ARG A 54 6.46 8.44 15.06
CA ARG A 54 7.42 7.35 15.21
C ARG A 54 6.76 6.04 15.65
N LEU A 55 5.87 6.11 16.64
CA LEU A 55 5.12 4.95 17.10
C LEU A 55 4.29 4.32 15.97
N PHE A 56 3.61 5.13 15.17
CA PHE A 56 2.81 4.65 14.05
C PHE A 56 3.69 4.01 12.97
N VAL A 57 4.80 4.66 12.62
CA VAL A 57 5.80 4.10 11.70
C VAL A 57 6.32 2.76 12.19
N ASP A 58 6.67 2.64 13.48
CA ASP A 58 7.16 1.40 14.08
C ASP A 58 6.14 0.26 13.96
N PHE A 59 4.86 0.53 14.19
CA PHE A 59 3.79 -0.46 14.04
C PHE A 59 3.71 -1.00 12.61
N TYR A 60 3.76 -0.14 11.61
CA TYR A 60 3.63 -0.56 10.22
C TYR A 60 4.91 -1.17 9.67
N ALA A 61 6.09 -0.63 10.00
CA ALA A 61 7.35 -1.20 9.54
C ALA A 61 7.57 -2.66 10.01
N ASP A 62 7.02 -3.04 11.17
CA ASP A 62 7.16 -4.42 11.71
C ASP A 62 6.02 -5.37 11.31
N ASN A 63 4.80 -4.86 11.09
CA ASN A 63 3.60 -5.71 11.00
C ASN A 63 2.93 -5.66 9.63
N PHE A 64 3.41 -4.83 8.69
CA PHE A 64 2.74 -4.68 7.41
C PHE A 64 3.03 -5.87 6.49
N THR A 65 2.01 -6.68 6.24
CA THR A 65 2.11 -7.95 5.50
C THR A 65 1.42 -7.92 4.13
N SER A 66 0.61 -6.90 3.85
CA SER A 66 -0.14 -6.76 2.59
C SER A 66 -0.10 -5.31 2.14
N PRO A 67 -0.07 -5.01 0.82
CA PRO A 67 -0.19 -3.64 0.33
C PRO A 67 -1.46 -2.93 0.84
N TRP A 68 -1.39 -1.60 0.97
CA TRP A 68 -2.58 -0.80 1.24
C TRP A 68 -3.51 -0.80 0.03
N PRO A 69 -4.83 -0.88 0.23
CA PRO A 69 -5.79 -0.61 -0.82
C PRO A 69 -5.54 0.79 -1.44
N PRO A 70 -5.65 0.97 -2.77
CA PRO A 70 -5.35 2.26 -3.42
C PRO A 70 -6.12 3.45 -2.82
N GLU A 71 -7.38 3.24 -2.44
CA GLU A 71 -8.25 4.24 -1.82
C GLU A 71 -7.75 4.69 -0.44
N GLU A 72 -7.20 3.75 0.35
CA GLU A 72 -6.61 4.06 1.65
C GLU A 72 -5.23 4.70 1.49
N ALA A 73 -4.43 4.19 0.56
CA ALA A 73 -3.10 4.70 0.27
C ALA A 73 -3.14 6.17 -0.18
N ALA A 74 -4.17 6.57 -0.93
CA ALA A 74 -4.36 7.94 -1.39
C ALA A 74 -4.62 8.95 -0.25
N LEU A 75 -5.12 8.48 0.89
CA LEU A 75 -5.38 9.31 2.07
C LEU A 75 -4.16 9.41 3.01
N LEU A 76 -3.17 8.55 2.82
CA LEU A 76 -1.97 8.54 3.65
C LEU A 76 -0.97 9.62 3.19
N PRO A 77 -0.31 10.31 4.14
CA PRO A 77 0.76 11.25 3.80
C PRO A 77 1.89 10.56 3.04
N LYS A 78 2.38 11.17 1.96
CA LYS A 78 3.56 10.66 1.22
C LYS A 78 4.76 10.41 2.14
N GLN A 79 4.99 11.32 3.08
CA GLN A 79 6.08 11.22 4.05
C GLN A 79 5.95 9.99 4.96
N PHE A 80 4.73 9.56 5.29
CA PHE A 80 4.53 8.35 6.09
C PHE A 80 5.09 7.10 5.39
N PHE A 81 4.87 6.97 4.07
CA PHE A 81 5.44 5.85 3.32
C PHE A 81 6.97 5.89 3.29
N VAL A 82 7.57 7.07 3.17
CA VAL A 82 9.02 7.26 3.23
C VAL A 82 9.56 6.81 4.60
N ASP A 83 8.91 7.26 5.68
CA ASP A 83 9.32 6.92 7.04
C ASP A 83 9.19 5.41 7.33
N VAL A 84 8.10 4.78 6.88
CA VAL A 84 7.90 3.33 6.98
C VAL A 84 8.94 2.57 6.17
N ALA A 85 9.23 2.98 4.93
CA ALA A 85 10.24 2.34 4.11
C ALA A 85 11.64 2.42 4.74
N ASN A 86 12.03 3.61 5.23
CA ASN A 86 13.30 3.80 5.93
C ASN A 86 13.37 2.92 7.18
N ARG A 87 12.31 2.92 8.00
CA ARG A 87 12.27 2.11 9.21
C ARG A 87 12.33 0.61 8.93
N ALA A 88 11.65 0.15 7.89
CA ALA A 88 11.70 -1.25 7.46
C ALA A 88 13.11 -1.63 6.95
N LEU A 89 13.79 -0.72 6.23
CA LEU A 89 15.16 -0.93 5.76
C LEU A 89 16.17 -0.98 6.91
N GLU A 90 16.03 -0.14 7.94
CA GLU A 90 16.87 -0.21 9.15
C GLU A 90 16.83 -1.58 9.84
N ARG A 91 15.68 -2.26 9.77
CA ARG A 91 15.48 -3.59 10.36
C ARG A 91 15.83 -4.73 9.41
N ARG A 92 16.07 -4.45 8.13
CA ARG A 92 16.36 -5.46 7.12
C ARG A 92 17.80 -5.97 7.28
N LEU A 93 17.92 -7.15 7.90
CA LEU A 93 19.23 -7.77 8.19
C LEU A 93 20.09 -8.05 6.96
N ARG A 94 19.48 -8.38 5.80
CA ARG A 94 20.21 -8.64 4.55
C ARG A 94 19.40 -8.21 3.31
N PRO A 95 20.07 -7.67 2.27
CA PRO A 95 19.48 -7.54 0.94
C PRO A 95 19.05 -8.93 0.43
N ASN A 96 17.89 -9.00 -0.22
CA ASN A 96 17.45 -10.24 -0.86
C ASN A 96 18.12 -10.34 -2.23
N LYS A 97 19.10 -11.25 -2.37
CA LYS A 97 19.81 -11.51 -3.63
C LYS A 97 18.98 -12.29 -4.66
N ALA A 98 17.83 -12.84 -4.27
CA ALA A 98 16.98 -13.61 -5.17
C ALA A 98 16.56 -12.79 -6.41
N THR A 99 16.48 -11.45 -6.31
CA THR A 99 16.18 -10.62 -7.48
C THR A 99 17.30 -10.66 -8.51
N GLU A 100 18.57 -10.65 -8.10
CA GLU A 100 19.72 -10.74 -9.02
C GLU A 100 19.80 -12.13 -9.68
N GLU A 101 19.47 -13.17 -8.93
CA GLU A 101 19.56 -14.57 -9.38
C GLU A 101 18.33 -15.04 -10.19
N MET A 102 17.14 -14.45 -9.96
CA MET A 102 15.88 -14.83 -10.61
C MET A 102 15.39 -13.82 -11.67
N MET A 103 16.22 -12.84 -12.04
CA MET A 103 15.89 -11.84 -13.06
C MET A 103 15.86 -12.48 -14.45
N SER A 104 14.72 -13.09 -14.81
CA SER A 104 14.41 -13.37 -16.22
C SER A 104 13.91 -12.09 -16.88
N LEU A 105 14.51 -11.74 -18.02
CA LEU A 105 14.09 -10.61 -18.86
C LEU A 105 12.59 -10.68 -19.23
N SER A 106 12.04 -11.89 -19.32
CA SER A 106 10.62 -12.13 -19.58
C SER A 106 9.67 -11.55 -18.53
N ARG A 107 10.15 -11.25 -17.32
CA ARG A 107 9.34 -10.64 -16.25
C ARG A 107 9.14 -9.13 -16.44
N TYR A 108 9.98 -8.49 -17.25
CA TYR A 108 10.01 -7.03 -17.42
C TYR A 108 9.78 -6.57 -18.86
N TYR A 109 9.93 -7.45 -19.85
CA TYR A 109 9.70 -7.09 -21.24
C TYR A 109 8.21 -6.98 -21.55
N SER A 110 7.83 -5.84 -22.15
CA SER A 110 6.55 -5.71 -22.83
C SER A 110 6.56 -6.71 -23.99
N LEU A 111 5.66 -7.69 -23.94
CA LEU A 111 5.40 -8.53 -25.10
C LEU A 111 4.64 -7.68 -26.11
N GLU A 112 5.25 -7.40 -27.25
CA GLU A 112 4.53 -6.81 -28.37
C GLU A 112 3.29 -7.67 -28.67
N PRO A 113 2.11 -7.06 -28.89
CA PRO A 113 0.94 -7.81 -29.29
C PRO A 113 1.27 -8.58 -30.57
N ASN A 114 1.10 -9.90 -30.51
CA ASN A 114 1.43 -10.79 -31.62
C ASN A 114 0.46 -10.48 -32.78
N VAL A 115 0.89 -9.65 -33.74
CA VAL A 115 0.13 -9.35 -34.96
C VAL A 115 0.26 -10.55 -35.92
N LYS A 116 -0.49 -11.61 -35.62
CA LYS A 116 -0.80 -12.74 -36.52
C LYS A 116 -2.25 -13.12 -36.19
N ASP A 117 -3.26 -13.00 -37.05
CA ASP A 117 -3.29 -13.15 -38.49
C ASP A 117 -4.37 -12.23 -39.10
N GLY A 118 -3.96 -11.35 -40.01
CA GLY A 118 -4.87 -10.75 -40.98
C GLY A 118 -5.24 -11.78 -42.04
N LYS A 119 -6.13 -12.73 -41.71
CA LYS A 119 -6.88 -13.46 -42.74
C LYS A 119 -7.93 -12.52 -43.31
N MET A 120 -7.58 -11.79 -44.37
CA MET A 120 -8.58 -11.33 -45.33
C MET A 120 -9.11 -12.56 -46.06
N SER A 121 -10.28 -13.03 -45.64
CA SER A 121 -11.16 -13.79 -46.53
C SER A 121 -12.40 -12.94 -46.79
N ASP A 122 -12.40 -12.23 -47.90
CA ASP A 122 -13.63 -11.87 -48.59
C ASP A 122 -13.34 -11.73 -50.09
N ALA A 123 -13.72 -12.76 -50.84
CA ALA A 123 -14.10 -12.64 -52.23
C ALA A 123 -15.39 -13.44 -52.39
N ALA A 124 -16.47 -12.70 -52.59
CA ALA A 124 -17.83 -13.17 -52.63
C ALA A 124 -18.26 -13.63 -54.04
N LYS A 125 -19.31 -14.48 -54.04
CA LYS A 125 -20.38 -14.66 -55.04
C LYS A 125 -20.21 -15.69 -56.18
N SER A 126 -20.99 -16.77 -56.07
CA SER A 126 -22.12 -17.12 -56.98
C SER A 126 -22.94 -18.20 -56.25
N GLY A 127 -24.24 -18.08 -55.93
CA GLY A 127 -25.32 -17.61 -56.78
C GLY A 127 -25.98 -18.82 -57.45
N THR A 128 -26.99 -19.42 -56.80
CA THR A 128 -28.16 -20.08 -57.43
C THR A 128 -29.09 -20.57 -56.34
N GLY A 129 -30.30 -19.99 -56.32
CA GLY A 129 -31.42 -20.48 -55.53
C GLY A 129 -32.27 -21.45 -56.33
N THR A 130 -33.00 -22.28 -55.60
CA THR A 130 -34.25 -23.00 -55.91
C THR A 130 -34.51 -23.82 -54.63
N GLY A 131 -35.62 -23.75 -53.93
CA GLY A 131 -36.99 -23.51 -54.35
C GLY A 131 -37.79 -24.79 -54.10
N GLU A 132 -38.61 -24.78 -53.05
CA GLU A 132 -39.81 -25.61 -52.81
C GLU A 132 -39.69 -27.10 -52.39
N GLY A 133 -40.56 -27.48 -51.43
CA GLY A 133 -41.18 -28.81 -51.44
C GLY A 133 -41.43 -29.51 -50.10
N LEU A 134 -42.57 -29.18 -49.47
CA LEU A 134 -43.41 -30.01 -48.57
C LEU A 134 -42.91 -30.39 -47.16
#